data_AF-A0A4P2R626-F1
#
_entry.id   AF-A0A4P2R626-F1
#
_cell.length_a   1.000
_cell.length_b   1.000
_cell.length_c   1.000
_cell.angle_alpha   90.00
_cell.angle_beta   90.00
_cell.angle_gamma   90.00
#
_symmetry.space_group_name_H-M   'P 1'
#
loop_
_entity.id
_entity.type
_entity.pdbx_description
1 polymer ?
#
loop_
_entity_poly.entity_id
_entity_poly.type
_entity_poly.pdbx_seq_one_letter_code
_entity_poly.pdbx_strand_id
1 'polypeptide(L)'
;MIVTVDQRLFQQGLPAIVLCLQFVFAASPREHVLLTDPMWDAEDEAHPVRVWLDALSPEVQEAVQNELERSLDKAATMTAHAAKLRVEPIAESRWEAGVLTPEDALRAMYTPLWLALENGRNDLEFLRRILERRDRAELDRYIAEGLVEIPLGGGTGELAAFLERLKEPEGTTSWIRRLRSWAMFDRDAHSSDPRQPSTTSEKLRGHVASMQRPWPFPGHQLGRRTIENYLPFEALDAWAEGGKASDRTRRRQQVEAFKSSDFGSVRRACFNMKVGFEKDVAQEVRDELSQRRKAQYKPKRQPRQLLPRNPPTSHRGIARPAVRWLKETELPAVFQGMRNEAFRNRLNRGFGTAIATLFREDSDSKIDDVWFHRVFDGDPAAQAWRKRLVESLWSVL
;
A
#
# COMPACT_ATOMS: atom_id res chain seq x y z
N MET A 1 10.11 -15.54 -4.44
CA MET A 1 11.33 -15.85 -3.63
C MET A 1 12.17 -16.88 -4.38
N ILE A 2 13.50 -16.86 -4.24
CA ILE A 2 14.41 -17.86 -4.83
C ILE A 2 14.91 -18.78 -3.72
N VAL A 3 14.78 -20.09 -3.90
CA VAL A 3 15.18 -21.13 -2.94
C VAL A 3 16.16 -22.06 -3.63
N THR A 4 17.41 -22.08 -3.18
CA THR A 4 18.46 -22.96 -3.69
C THR A 4 18.67 -24.12 -2.73
N VAL A 5 18.37 -25.34 -3.18
CA VAL A 5 18.43 -26.56 -2.39
C VAL A 5 19.78 -27.27 -2.61
N ASP A 6 20.52 -27.50 -1.53
CA ASP A 6 21.80 -28.21 -1.56
C ASP A 6 21.63 -29.67 -1.99
N GLN A 7 22.46 -30.12 -2.93
CA GLN A 7 22.44 -31.49 -3.47
C GLN A 7 22.46 -32.60 -2.41
N ARG A 8 23.06 -32.35 -1.23
CA ARG A 8 23.15 -33.35 -0.16
C ARG A 8 21.78 -33.75 0.36
N LEU A 9 20.75 -32.93 0.16
CA LEU A 9 19.38 -33.27 0.51
C LEU A 9 18.80 -34.37 -0.38
N PHE A 10 19.26 -34.50 -1.62
CA PHE A 10 18.78 -35.53 -2.56
C PHE A 10 19.42 -36.90 -2.34
N GLN A 11 20.47 -36.99 -1.50
CA GLN A 11 21.24 -38.21 -1.27
C GLN A 11 20.75 -39.03 -0.06
N GLN A 12 19.75 -38.56 0.70
CA GLN A 12 19.38 -39.12 2.01
C GLN A 12 18.11 -40.00 2.00
N GLY A 13 18.11 -41.08 1.21
CA GLY A 13 17.09 -42.15 1.29
C GLY A 13 15.62 -41.69 1.14
N LEU A 14 14.66 -42.51 1.61
CA LEU A 14 13.22 -42.22 1.48
C LEU A 14 12.75 -40.90 2.15
N PRO A 15 13.21 -40.52 3.36
CA PRO A 15 12.81 -39.26 3.98
C PRO A 15 13.21 -38.03 3.15
N ALA A 16 14.35 -38.07 2.46
CA ALA A 16 14.75 -37.03 1.52
C ALA A 16 13.78 -36.91 0.34
N ILE A 17 13.25 -38.03 -0.17
CA ILE A 17 12.35 -37.99 -1.33
C ILE A 17 11.11 -37.16 -1.03
N VAL A 18 10.45 -37.45 0.10
CA VAL A 18 9.24 -36.73 0.50
C VAL A 18 9.54 -35.25 0.72
N LEU A 19 10.67 -34.95 1.36
CA LEU A 19 11.10 -33.58 1.63
C LEU A 19 11.37 -32.78 0.33
N CYS A 20 12.10 -33.36 -0.63
CA CYS A 20 12.37 -32.72 -1.91
C CYS A 20 11.09 -32.49 -2.73
N LEU A 21 10.14 -33.44 -2.70
CA LEU A 21 8.82 -33.24 -3.32
C LEU A 21 8.04 -32.10 -2.68
N GLN A 22 8.14 -31.92 -1.35
CA GLN A 22 7.50 -30.78 -0.68
C GLN A 22 8.03 -29.43 -1.19
N PHE A 23 9.32 -29.31 -1.53
CA PHE A 23 9.85 -28.08 -2.12
C PHE A 23 9.23 -27.79 -3.48
N VAL A 24 9.09 -28.81 -4.33
CA VAL A 24 8.45 -28.69 -5.66
C VAL A 24 6.98 -28.26 -5.51
N PHE A 25 6.23 -28.93 -4.63
CA PHE A 25 4.83 -28.59 -4.37
C PHE A 25 4.63 -27.25 -3.67
N ALA A 26 5.59 -26.79 -2.87
CA ALA A 26 5.56 -25.48 -2.26
C ALA A 26 5.88 -24.38 -3.28
N ALA A 27 6.78 -24.64 -4.22
CA ALA A 27 7.21 -23.67 -5.22
C ALA A 27 6.12 -23.36 -6.24
N SER A 28 5.53 -24.41 -6.81
CA SER A 28 4.68 -24.26 -8.01
C SER A 28 3.45 -23.34 -7.85
N PRO A 29 2.56 -23.52 -6.84
CA PRO A 29 1.38 -22.68 -6.68
C PRO A 29 1.70 -21.26 -6.19
N ARG A 30 2.87 -21.06 -5.60
CA ARG A 30 3.29 -19.80 -4.94
C ARG A 30 4.31 -19.03 -5.75
N GLU A 31 4.56 -19.45 -6.98
CA GLU A 31 5.45 -18.76 -7.91
C GLU A 31 6.88 -18.58 -7.35
N HIS A 32 7.30 -19.41 -6.39
CA HIS A 32 8.68 -19.42 -5.93
C HIS A 32 9.56 -20.07 -6.99
N VAL A 33 10.80 -19.61 -7.07
CA VAL A 33 11.82 -20.18 -7.93
C VAL A 33 12.61 -21.21 -7.14
N LEU A 34 12.62 -22.45 -7.62
CA LEU A 34 13.34 -23.56 -7.02
C LEU A 34 14.60 -23.87 -7.83
N LEU A 35 15.76 -23.68 -7.23
CA LEU A 35 17.06 -24.00 -7.82
C LEU A 35 17.75 -25.09 -7.00
N THR A 36 18.76 -25.72 -7.57
CA THR A 36 19.62 -26.70 -6.89
C THR A 36 21.06 -26.19 -6.84
N ASP A 37 21.88 -26.74 -5.94
CA ASP A 37 23.33 -26.54 -5.91
C ASP A 37 24.07 -27.89 -5.92
N PRO A 38 24.72 -28.31 -7.03
CA PRO A 38 24.92 -27.54 -8.27
C PRO A 38 23.60 -27.29 -9.02
N MET A 39 23.63 -26.30 -9.90
CA MET A 39 22.48 -25.89 -10.70
C MET A 39 22.03 -27.02 -11.62
N TRP A 40 20.72 -27.29 -11.63
CA TRP A 40 20.09 -28.34 -12.43
C TRP A 40 20.50 -28.25 -13.89
N ASP A 41 20.93 -29.40 -14.43
CA ASP A 41 21.21 -29.61 -15.85
C ASP A 41 20.55 -30.93 -16.27
N ALA A 42 19.58 -30.84 -17.17
CA ALA A 42 18.83 -32.01 -17.62
C ALA A 42 19.67 -32.97 -18.48
N GLU A 43 20.76 -32.48 -19.06
CA GLU A 43 21.66 -33.23 -19.94
C GLU A 43 22.80 -33.92 -19.17
N ASP A 44 23.03 -33.55 -17.90
CA ASP A 44 24.04 -34.18 -17.04
C ASP A 44 23.46 -35.43 -16.35
N GLU A 45 23.70 -36.59 -16.94
CA GLU A 45 23.30 -37.89 -16.38
C GLU A 45 23.89 -38.17 -14.99
N ALA A 46 25.03 -37.55 -14.64
CA ALA A 46 25.67 -37.71 -13.35
C ALA A 46 25.16 -36.71 -12.30
N HIS A 47 24.23 -35.81 -12.66
CA HIS A 47 23.71 -34.80 -11.76
C HIS A 47 23.00 -35.45 -10.56
N PRO A 48 23.32 -35.09 -9.30
CA PRO A 48 22.78 -35.80 -8.12
C PRO A 48 21.25 -35.76 -8.00
N VAL A 49 20.62 -34.71 -8.53
CA VAL A 49 19.15 -34.60 -8.60
C VAL A 49 18.57 -35.60 -9.61
N ARG A 50 19.30 -35.94 -10.68
CA ARG A 50 18.85 -36.91 -11.69
C ARG A 50 18.71 -38.31 -11.09
N VAL A 51 19.72 -38.74 -10.33
CA VAL A 51 19.70 -40.03 -9.60
C VAL A 51 18.48 -40.11 -8.67
N TRP A 52 18.14 -39.00 -8.01
CA TRP A 52 16.94 -38.92 -7.17
C TRP A 52 15.64 -38.96 -8.00
N LEU A 53 15.58 -38.26 -9.13
CA LEU A 53 14.42 -38.25 -10.04
C LEU A 53 14.13 -39.64 -10.62
N ASP A 54 15.16 -40.40 -10.98
CA ASP A 54 15.01 -41.75 -11.55
C ASP A 54 14.41 -42.76 -10.54
N ALA A 55 14.40 -42.42 -9.25
CA ALA A 55 13.73 -43.20 -8.21
C ALA A 55 12.22 -42.88 -8.07
N LEU A 56 11.72 -41.88 -8.80
CA LEU A 56 10.31 -41.47 -8.78
C LEU A 56 9.51 -42.17 -9.89
N SER A 57 8.19 -42.17 -9.76
CA SER A 57 7.30 -42.56 -10.87
C SER A 57 7.46 -41.59 -12.06
N PRO A 58 7.32 -42.05 -13.31
CA PRO A 58 7.51 -41.20 -14.51
C PRO A 58 6.70 -39.89 -14.48
N GLU A 59 5.46 -39.94 -13.99
CA GLU A 59 4.58 -38.77 -13.93
C GLU A 59 5.10 -37.69 -12.95
N VAL A 60 5.67 -38.13 -11.83
CA VAL A 60 6.28 -37.23 -10.83
C VAL A 60 7.62 -36.71 -11.34
N GLN A 61 8.41 -37.55 -11.98
CA GLN A 61 9.68 -37.14 -12.60
C GLN A 61 9.46 -36.01 -13.60
N GLU A 62 8.51 -36.15 -14.53
CA GLU A 62 8.15 -35.12 -15.50
C GLU A 62 7.71 -33.82 -14.81
N ALA A 63 6.84 -33.91 -13.80
CA ALA A 63 6.36 -32.74 -13.07
C ALA A 63 7.50 -31.98 -12.35
N VAL A 64 8.43 -32.70 -11.72
CA VAL A 64 9.56 -32.08 -11.03
C VAL A 64 10.55 -31.47 -12.05
N GLN A 65 10.85 -32.17 -13.13
CA GLN A 65 11.74 -31.66 -14.17
C GLN A 65 11.19 -30.36 -14.79
N ASN A 66 9.90 -30.35 -15.14
CA ASN A 66 9.22 -29.16 -15.65
C ASN A 66 9.31 -27.99 -14.66
N GLU A 67 9.17 -28.25 -13.36
CA GLU A 67 9.28 -27.20 -12.33
C GLU A 67 10.70 -26.63 -12.22
N LEU A 68 11.73 -27.49 -12.29
CA LEU A 68 13.13 -27.08 -12.23
C LEU A 68 13.52 -26.26 -13.47
N GLU A 69 13.13 -26.71 -14.66
CA GLU A 69 13.37 -25.99 -15.92
C GLU A 69 12.66 -24.63 -15.93
N ARG A 70 11.37 -24.60 -15.56
CA ARG A 70 10.61 -23.34 -15.41
C ARG A 70 11.26 -22.40 -14.39
N SER A 71 11.78 -22.95 -13.29
CA SER A 71 12.47 -22.16 -12.27
C SER A 71 13.78 -21.56 -12.78
N LEU A 72 14.54 -22.26 -13.63
CA LEU A 72 15.73 -21.71 -14.28
C LEU A 72 15.39 -20.52 -15.19
N ASP A 73 14.39 -20.67 -16.05
CA ASP A 73 13.92 -19.59 -16.94
C ASP A 73 13.45 -18.38 -16.14
N LYS A 74 12.67 -18.62 -15.09
CA LYS A 74 12.17 -17.55 -14.22
C LYS A 74 13.30 -16.86 -13.48
N ALA A 75 14.27 -17.60 -12.94
CA ALA A 75 15.43 -17.05 -12.25
C ALA A 75 16.21 -16.04 -13.10
N ALA A 76 16.32 -16.29 -14.42
CA ALA A 76 17.00 -15.40 -15.35
C ALA A 76 16.33 -14.03 -15.52
N THR A 77 15.04 -13.93 -15.22
CA THR A 77 14.25 -12.68 -15.34
C THR A 77 13.95 -12.01 -14.00
N MET A 78 14.24 -12.69 -12.88
CA MET A 78 13.98 -12.14 -11.55
C MET A 78 14.88 -10.95 -11.22
N THR A 79 14.31 -9.97 -10.52
CA THR A 79 15.06 -8.78 -10.09
C THR A 79 16.12 -9.15 -9.04
N ALA A 80 17.17 -8.33 -8.94
CA ALA A 80 18.20 -8.46 -7.90
C ALA A 80 17.64 -8.31 -6.46
N HIS A 81 16.40 -7.85 -6.31
CA HIS A 81 15.74 -7.63 -5.03
C HIS A 81 14.97 -8.85 -4.51
N ALA A 82 14.85 -9.93 -5.30
CA ALA A 82 14.22 -11.16 -4.83
C ALA A 82 14.99 -11.74 -3.64
N ALA A 83 14.28 -12.13 -2.58
CA ALA A 83 14.88 -12.82 -1.45
C ALA A 83 15.45 -14.18 -1.90
N LYS A 84 16.72 -14.44 -1.56
CA LYS A 84 17.46 -15.66 -1.93
C LYS A 84 17.75 -16.48 -0.68
N LEU A 85 17.23 -17.70 -0.62
CA LEU A 85 17.46 -18.66 0.45
C LEU A 85 18.37 -19.77 -0.04
N ARG A 86 19.29 -20.23 0.81
CA ARG A 86 20.00 -21.49 0.64
C ARG A 86 19.46 -22.49 1.65
N VAL A 87 19.15 -23.70 1.20
CA VAL A 87 18.64 -24.78 2.05
C VAL A 87 19.73 -25.84 2.19
N GLU A 88 20.15 -26.12 3.41
CA GLU A 88 21.20 -27.10 3.71
C GLU A 88 20.73 -28.10 4.77
N PRO A 89 21.26 -29.33 4.79
CA PRO A 89 21.00 -30.29 5.86
C PRO A 89 21.81 -29.94 7.13
N ILE A 90 21.53 -28.77 7.70
CA ILE A 90 22.14 -28.27 8.95
C ILE A 90 21.17 -28.47 10.13
N ALA A 91 21.70 -28.48 11.35
CA ALA A 91 20.90 -28.68 12.55
C ALA A 91 20.00 -27.48 12.88
N GLU A 92 20.49 -26.25 12.64
CA GLU A 92 19.77 -25.01 12.96
C GLU A 92 19.93 -23.98 11.83
N SER A 93 18.88 -23.21 11.58
CA SER A 93 18.87 -22.17 10.56
C SER A 93 19.79 -21.01 10.94
N ARG A 94 20.64 -20.61 9.99
CA ARG A 94 21.49 -19.43 10.07
C ARG A 94 20.81 -18.29 9.32
N TRP A 95 19.76 -17.75 9.92
CA TRP A 95 18.88 -16.75 9.30
C TRP A 95 19.64 -15.54 8.78
N GLU A 96 20.61 -15.01 9.53
CA GLU A 96 21.41 -13.84 9.15
C GLU A 96 22.29 -14.08 7.91
N ALA A 97 22.60 -15.34 7.61
CA ALA A 97 23.33 -15.76 6.42
C ALA A 97 22.40 -16.16 5.26
N GLY A 98 21.09 -16.20 5.50
CA GLY A 98 20.10 -16.70 4.55
C GLY A 98 20.21 -18.20 4.27
N VAL A 99 20.79 -18.97 5.20
CA VAL A 99 20.93 -20.43 5.09
C VAL A 99 20.01 -21.12 6.09
N LEU A 100 19.03 -21.87 5.61
CA LEU A 100 17.96 -22.45 6.42
C LEU A 100 18.04 -23.97 6.46
N THR A 101 17.48 -24.54 7.53
CA THR A 101 17.11 -25.96 7.54
C THR A 101 15.98 -26.22 6.52
N PRO A 102 15.80 -27.47 6.07
CA PRO A 102 14.71 -27.79 5.15
C PRO A 102 13.32 -27.49 5.72
N GLU A 103 13.12 -27.74 7.02
CA GLU A 103 11.85 -27.49 7.69
C GLU A 103 11.52 -25.99 7.71
N ASP A 104 12.47 -25.14 8.12
CA ASP A 104 12.25 -23.70 8.19
C ASP A 104 12.06 -23.08 6.81
N ALA A 105 12.78 -23.57 5.79
CA ALA A 105 12.60 -23.15 4.41
C ALA A 105 11.21 -23.48 3.89
N LEU A 106 10.71 -24.71 4.12
CA LEU A 106 9.35 -25.08 3.74
C LEU A 106 8.30 -24.25 4.49
N ARG A 107 8.48 -24.03 5.80
CA ARG A 107 7.60 -23.14 6.57
C ARG A 107 7.57 -21.73 5.99
N ALA A 108 8.72 -21.19 5.59
CA ALA A 108 8.80 -19.89 4.92
C ALA A 108 8.07 -19.89 3.56
N MET A 109 8.26 -20.94 2.75
CA MET A 109 7.60 -21.07 1.44
C MET A 109 6.09 -21.20 1.55
N TYR A 110 5.58 -21.95 2.53
CA TYR A 110 4.14 -22.11 2.73
C TYR A 110 3.47 -20.89 3.35
N THR A 111 4.24 -20.03 4.03
CA THR A 111 3.72 -18.82 4.67
C THR A 111 3.27 -17.80 3.61
N PRO A 112 2.02 -17.32 3.67
CA PRO A 112 1.52 -16.28 2.78
C PRO A 112 2.37 -15.02 2.83
N LEU A 113 2.38 -14.21 1.76
CA LEU A 113 2.99 -12.88 1.79
C LEU A 113 2.05 -11.91 2.52
N TRP A 114 2.56 -11.16 3.49
CA TRP A 114 1.75 -10.18 4.21
C TRP A 114 1.94 -8.78 3.61
N LEU A 115 0.86 -8.15 3.15
CA LEU A 115 0.85 -6.74 2.76
C LEU A 115 0.53 -5.89 3.99
N ALA A 116 1.58 -5.33 4.60
CA ALA A 116 1.48 -4.43 5.74
C ALA A 116 1.11 -3.01 5.27
N LEU A 117 -0.19 -2.70 5.36
CA LEU A 117 -0.78 -1.44 4.93
C LEU A 117 -1.29 -0.64 6.13
N GLU A 118 -1.29 0.69 6.06
CA GLU A 118 -1.82 1.52 7.16
C GLU A 118 -3.33 1.35 7.35
N ASN A 119 -4.06 1.28 6.24
CA ASN A 119 -5.49 1.01 6.18
C ASN A 119 -5.72 -0.10 5.16
N GLY A 120 -5.61 -1.34 5.62
CA GLY A 120 -5.72 -2.54 4.76
C GLY A 120 -6.95 -2.54 3.83
N ARG A 121 -8.05 -1.86 4.19
CA ARG A 121 -9.21 -1.75 3.31
C ARG A 121 -9.02 -0.74 2.18
N ASN A 122 -8.68 0.51 2.48
CA ASN A 122 -8.61 1.54 1.44
C ASN A 122 -7.29 1.48 0.66
N ASP A 123 -6.20 1.08 1.31
CA ASP A 123 -4.88 0.97 0.68
C ASP A 123 -4.82 -0.21 -0.29
N LEU A 124 -5.49 -1.33 0.03
CA LEU A 124 -5.61 -2.46 -0.90
C LEU A 124 -6.42 -2.07 -2.14
N GLU A 125 -7.53 -1.36 -1.96
CA GLU A 125 -8.33 -0.86 -3.08
C GLU A 125 -7.51 0.12 -3.93
N PHE A 126 -6.70 0.98 -3.31
CA PHE A 126 -5.76 1.82 -4.03
C PHE A 126 -4.76 0.99 -4.84
N LEU A 127 -4.13 -0.05 -4.24
CA LEU A 127 -3.22 -0.95 -4.94
C LEU A 127 -3.89 -1.61 -6.15
N ARG A 128 -5.09 -2.17 -5.98
CA ARG A 128 -5.87 -2.73 -7.10
C ARG A 128 -6.04 -1.74 -8.23
N ARG A 129 -6.42 -0.50 -7.91
CA ARG A 129 -6.68 0.56 -8.91
C ARG A 129 -5.46 1.03 -9.67
N ILE A 130 -4.27 0.97 -9.07
CA ILE A 130 -3.04 1.37 -9.77
C ILE A 130 -2.43 0.22 -10.59
N LEU A 131 -2.78 -1.04 -10.33
CA LEU A 131 -2.31 -2.19 -11.09
C LEU A 131 -3.01 -2.27 -12.45
N GLU A 132 -2.31 -2.81 -13.45
CA GLU A 132 -2.93 -3.13 -14.74
C GLU A 132 -3.95 -4.25 -14.55
N ARG A 133 -4.89 -4.39 -15.49
CA ARG A 133 -5.95 -5.38 -15.38
C ARG A 133 -5.44 -6.80 -15.14
N ARG A 134 -4.36 -7.20 -15.81
CA ARG A 134 -3.71 -8.50 -15.62
C ARG A 134 -3.16 -8.64 -14.19
N ASP A 135 -2.31 -7.70 -13.80
CA ASP A 135 -1.67 -7.64 -12.48
C ASP A 135 -2.69 -7.60 -11.33
N ARG A 136 -3.79 -6.85 -11.50
CA ARG A 136 -4.89 -6.80 -10.53
C ARG A 136 -5.56 -8.15 -10.38
N ALA A 137 -5.93 -8.79 -11.49
CA ALA A 137 -6.56 -10.12 -11.47
C ALA A 137 -5.64 -11.16 -10.82
N GLU A 138 -4.33 -11.04 -11.02
CA GLU A 138 -3.34 -11.91 -10.41
C GLU A 138 -3.21 -11.66 -8.89
N LEU A 139 -3.14 -10.40 -8.44
CA LEU A 139 -3.17 -10.07 -7.01
C LEU A 139 -4.47 -10.58 -6.35
N ASP A 140 -5.62 -10.41 -6.99
CA ASP A 140 -6.91 -10.86 -6.49
C ASP A 140 -6.98 -12.38 -6.37
N ARG A 141 -6.41 -13.10 -7.35
CA ARG A 141 -6.25 -14.55 -7.27
C ARG A 141 -5.39 -14.95 -6.08
N TYR A 142 -4.24 -14.30 -5.88
CA TYR A 142 -3.37 -14.60 -4.73
C TYR A 142 -4.04 -14.35 -3.38
N ILE A 143 -4.86 -13.31 -3.27
CA ILE A 143 -5.64 -13.06 -2.06
C ILE A 143 -6.70 -14.15 -1.87
N ALA A 144 -7.42 -14.51 -2.94
CA ALA A 144 -8.48 -15.54 -2.89
C ALA A 144 -7.95 -16.94 -2.54
N GLU A 145 -6.75 -17.27 -3.00
CA GLU A 145 -6.07 -18.53 -2.72
C GLU A 145 -5.33 -18.53 -1.36
N GLY A 146 -5.36 -17.42 -0.61
CA GLY A 146 -4.66 -17.30 0.67
C GLY A 146 -3.14 -17.26 0.54
N LEU A 147 -2.60 -16.92 -0.64
CA LEU A 147 -1.17 -16.74 -0.88
C LEU A 147 -0.69 -15.36 -0.44
N VAL A 148 -1.61 -14.40 -0.37
CA VAL A 148 -1.40 -13.05 0.15
C VAL A 148 -2.40 -12.77 1.26
N GLU A 149 -1.91 -12.23 2.37
CA GLU A 149 -2.71 -11.78 3.50
C GLU A 149 -2.55 -10.28 3.70
N ILE A 150 -3.63 -9.63 4.12
CA ILE A 150 -3.63 -8.21 4.51
C ILE A 150 -3.95 -8.15 6.00
N PRO A 151 -2.95 -8.25 6.90
CA PRO A 151 -3.20 -8.08 8.32
C PRO A 151 -3.91 -6.75 8.56
N LEU A 152 -4.98 -6.77 9.36
CA LEU A 152 -5.79 -5.58 9.64
C LEU A 152 -4.92 -4.36 9.97
N GLY A 153 -5.18 -3.23 9.30
CA GLY A 153 -4.41 -2.00 9.46
C GLY A 153 -5.00 -1.09 10.54
N GLY A 154 -4.33 -0.98 11.69
CA GLY A 154 -4.63 0.03 12.71
C GLY A 154 -3.76 1.28 12.60
N GLY A 155 -3.50 1.71 11.36
CA GLY A 155 -2.85 2.97 11.05
C GLY A 155 -1.33 2.97 11.23
N THR A 156 -0.76 4.17 11.07
CA THR A 156 0.69 4.40 11.03
C THR A 156 1.42 3.91 12.29
N GLY A 157 0.78 3.97 13.47
CA GLY A 157 1.38 3.55 14.74
C GLY A 157 1.56 2.04 14.86
N GLU A 158 0.56 1.26 14.43
CA GLU A 158 0.65 -0.20 14.41
C GLU A 158 1.64 -0.68 13.35
N LEU A 159 1.66 -0.03 12.18
CA LEU A 159 2.66 -0.31 11.16
C LEU A 159 4.08 -0.02 11.66
N ALA A 160 4.29 1.09 12.38
CA ALA A 160 5.59 1.38 13.00
C ALA A 160 6.01 0.30 14.00
N ALA A 161 5.11 -0.09 14.90
CA ALA A 161 5.38 -1.14 15.88
C ALA A 161 5.64 -2.50 15.21
N PHE A 162 4.94 -2.78 14.11
CA PHE A 162 5.15 -3.98 13.31
C PHE A 162 6.55 -3.98 12.68
N LEU A 163 6.93 -2.93 11.97
CA LEU A 163 8.26 -2.84 11.35
C LEU A 163 9.39 -2.83 12.37
N GLU A 164 9.20 -2.19 13.54
CA GLU A 164 10.22 -2.18 14.59
C GLU A 164 10.51 -3.60 15.10
N ARG A 165 9.48 -4.44 15.29
CA ARG A 165 9.65 -5.86 15.69
C ARG A 165 10.35 -6.71 14.63
N LEU A 166 10.34 -6.30 13.36
CA LEU A 166 11.00 -7.04 12.28
C LEU A 166 12.50 -6.70 12.14
N LYS A 167 12.97 -5.61 12.75
CA LYS A 167 14.39 -5.23 12.67
C LYS A 167 15.30 -6.23 13.37
N GLU A 168 14.87 -6.67 14.55
CA GLU A 168 15.56 -7.63 15.41
C GLU A 168 14.64 -8.84 15.60
N PRO A 169 14.49 -9.68 14.57
CA PRO A 169 13.56 -10.79 14.62
C PRO A 169 14.02 -11.83 15.64
N GLU A 170 13.14 -12.13 16.61
CA GLU A 170 13.37 -13.15 17.62
C GLU A 170 12.73 -14.48 17.19
N GLY A 171 13.56 -15.49 16.95
CA GLY A 171 13.14 -16.85 16.58
C GLY A 171 12.61 -16.99 15.15
N THR A 172 12.38 -18.25 14.76
CA THR A 172 11.96 -18.64 13.40
C THR A 172 10.73 -17.90 12.89
N THR A 173 9.68 -17.76 13.70
CA THR A 173 8.43 -17.12 13.25
C THR A 173 8.65 -15.66 12.86
N SER A 174 9.43 -14.90 13.64
CA SER A 174 9.72 -13.49 13.36
C SER A 174 10.58 -13.33 12.10
N TRP A 175 11.52 -14.24 11.88
CA TRP A 175 12.33 -14.29 10.66
C TRP A 175 11.51 -14.59 9.41
N ILE A 176 10.64 -15.61 9.46
CA ILE A 176 9.70 -15.92 8.38
C ILE A 176 8.80 -14.71 8.12
N ARG A 177 8.30 -14.07 9.19
CA ARG A 177 7.46 -12.89 9.09
C ARG A 177 8.17 -11.75 8.35
N ARG A 178 9.43 -11.50 8.68
CA ARG A 178 10.27 -10.49 8.02
C ARG A 178 10.48 -10.81 6.55
N LEU A 179 10.78 -12.07 6.22
CA LEU A 179 10.98 -12.55 4.86
C LEU A 179 9.70 -12.49 4.02
N ARG A 180 8.54 -12.77 4.63
CA ARG A 180 7.22 -12.86 3.98
C ARG A 180 6.35 -11.65 4.28
N SER A 181 6.93 -10.45 4.26
CA SER A 181 6.16 -9.21 4.38
C SER A 181 6.64 -8.16 3.38
N TRP A 182 5.70 -7.31 3.00
CA TRP A 182 5.90 -6.10 2.19
C TRP A 182 5.11 -4.96 2.80
N ALA A 183 5.62 -3.72 2.75
CA ALA A 183 4.94 -2.59 3.38
C ALA A 183 4.65 -1.43 2.41
N MET A 184 3.51 -0.77 2.59
CA MET A 184 3.20 0.54 1.99
C MET A 184 2.71 1.50 3.06
N PHE A 185 3.18 2.73 3.01
CA PHE A 185 2.78 3.76 3.96
C PHE A 185 2.74 5.15 3.33
N ASP A 186 1.88 5.99 3.89
CA ASP A 186 1.69 7.36 3.45
C ASP A 186 2.97 8.17 3.71
N ARG A 187 3.28 9.10 2.81
CA ARG A 187 4.33 10.10 3.02
C ARG A 187 3.99 11.04 4.17
N ASP A 188 2.69 11.30 4.32
CA ASP A 188 2.10 12.39 5.07
C ASP A 188 2.86 13.72 4.80
N ALA A 189 2.76 14.69 5.69
CA ALA A 189 3.35 16.01 5.54
C ALA A 189 4.09 16.41 6.82
N HIS A 190 5.28 16.99 6.66
CA HIS A 190 5.96 17.67 7.75
C HIS A 190 5.15 18.92 8.18
N SER A 191 5.16 19.22 9.48
CA SER A 191 4.37 20.33 10.05
C SER A 191 4.83 21.70 9.56
N SER A 192 6.13 21.88 9.30
CA SER A 192 6.70 23.14 8.80
C SER A 192 6.72 23.26 7.28
N ASP A 193 6.83 22.14 6.55
CA ASP A 193 6.86 22.12 5.08
C ASP A 193 6.14 20.87 4.55
N PRO A 194 4.91 21.00 4.04
CA PRO A 194 4.16 19.87 3.47
C PRO A 194 4.84 19.20 2.27
N ARG A 195 5.85 19.84 1.67
CA ARG A 195 6.71 19.26 0.61
C ARG A 195 7.78 18.32 1.16
N GLN A 196 7.86 18.14 2.47
CA GLN A 196 8.66 17.09 3.10
C GLN A 196 7.76 16.01 3.71
N PRO A 197 8.21 14.74 3.75
CA PRO A 197 7.52 13.68 4.47
C PRO A 197 7.41 13.99 5.97
N SER A 198 6.40 13.42 6.64
CA SER A 198 6.29 13.57 8.10
C SER A 198 7.44 12.86 8.82
N THR A 199 7.77 13.29 10.03
CA THR A 199 8.78 12.63 10.86
C THR A 199 8.45 11.15 11.11
N THR A 200 7.16 10.81 11.24
CA THR A 200 6.72 9.42 11.40
C THR A 200 6.98 8.62 10.13
N SER A 201 6.63 9.15 8.96
CA SER A 201 6.86 8.49 7.68
C SER A 201 8.35 8.31 7.38
N GLU A 202 9.17 9.30 7.74
CA GLU A 202 10.64 9.19 7.69
C GLU A 202 11.19 8.06 8.58
N LYS A 203 10.66 7.89 9.79
CA LYS A 203 11.04 6.79 10.67
C LYS A 203 10.68 5.43 10.07
N LEU A 204 9.47 5.29 9.52
CA LEU A 204 9.05 4.05 8.81
C LEU A 204 9.99 3.73 7.66
N ARG A 205 10.33 4.74 6.84
CA ARG A 205 11.32 4.60 5.77
C ARG A 205 12.69 4.18 6.31
N GLY A 206 13.12 4.75 7.43
CA GLY A 206 14.34 4.36 8.13
C GLY A 206 14.33 2.90 8.60
N HIS A 207 13.21 2.41 9.13
CA HIS A 207 13.06 1.01 9.53
C HIS A 207 13.21 0.07 8.34
N VAL A 208 12.49 0.33 7.24
CA VAL A 208 12.62 -0.42 5.97
C VAL A 208 14.06 -0.41 5.48
N ALA A 209 14.68 0.78 5.41
CA ALA A 209 16.05 0.94 4.94
C ALA A 209 17.09 0.24 5.85
N SER A 210 16.84 0.09 7.15
CA SER A 210 17.75 -0.59 8.06
C SER A 210 17.78 -2.12 7.89
N MET A 211 16.74 -2.69 7.30
CA MET A 211 16.59 -4.15 7.12
C MET A 211 17.16 -4.63 5.79
N GLN A 212 18.47 -4.44 5.55
CA GLN A 212 19.12 -4.85 4.28
C GLN A 212 19.61 -6.29 4.23
N ARG A 213 19.82 -6.92 5.40
CA ARG A 213 20.41 -8.26 5.53
C ARG A 213 19.51 -9.19 6.32
N PRO A 214 19.51 -10.51 6.03
CA PRO A 214 20.12 -11.17 4.86
C PRO A 214 19.48 -10.77 3.53
N TRP A 215 18.22 -10.30 3.58
CA TRP A 215 17.45 -9.84 2.42
C TRP A 215 16.97 -8.41 2.65
N PRO A 216 16.98 -7.56 1.63
CA PRO A 216 16.35 -6.25 1.69
C PRO A 216 14.87 -6.36 1.99
N PHE A 217 14.40 -5.71 3.05
CA PHE A 217 12.97 -5.63 3.34
C PHE A 217 12.30 -4.76 2.27
N PRO A 218 11.24 -5.26 1.63
CA PRO A 218 10.59 -4.55 0.55
C PRO A 218 9.51 -3.63 1.14
N GLY A 219 9.67 -2.32 0.94
CA GLY A 219 8.72 -1.34 1.45
C GLY A 219 8.71 -0.06 0.64
N HIS A 220 7.55 0.57 0.55
CA HIS A 220 7.32 1.72 -0.31
C HIS A 220 6.62 2.87 0.43
N GLN A 221 7.28 4.03 0.46
CA GLN A 221 6.67 5.29 0.88
C GLN A 221 5.97 5.93 -0.33
N LEU A 222 4.73 6.38 -0.16
CA LEU A 222 4.04 7.12 -1.23
C LEU A 222 4.82 8.39 -1.64
N GLY A 223 4.69 8.81 -2.89
CA GLY A 223 5.31 10.04 -3.40
C GLY A 223 4.48 11.29 -3.12
N ARG A 224 3.17 11.15 -3.05
CA ARG A 224 2.21 12.18 -2.60
C ARG A 224 1.85 11.95 -1.14
N ARG A 225 1.21 12.93 -0.50
CA ARG A 225 0.92 12.91 0.93
C ARG A 225 0.17 11.65 1.39
N THR A 226 -0.91 11.29 0.71
CA THR A 226 -1.76 10.13 1.02
C THR A 226 -2.26 9.48 -0.26
N ILE A 227 -2.85 8.28 -0.19
CA ILE A 227 -3.50 7.63 -1.34
C ILE A 227 -4.54 8.54 -2.02
N GLU A 228 -5.27 9.36 -1.24
CA GLU A 228 -6.32 10.24 -1.79
C GLU A 228 -5.75 11.31 -2.74
N ASN A 229 -4.47 11.67 -2.62
CA ASN A 229 -3.81 12.60 -3.53
C ASN A 229 -3.54 11.99 -4.91
N TYR A 230 -3.77 10.69 -5.11
CA TYR A 230 -3.67 10.00 -6.40
C TYR A 230 -5.00 9.89 -7.14
N LEU A 231 -6.10 10.36 -6.56
CA LEU A 231 -7.41 10.28 -7.21
C LEU A 231 -7.46 11.10 -8.51
N PRO A 232 -8.01 10.52 -9.60
CA PRO A 232 -8.32 11.27 -10.81
C PRO A 232 -9.29 12.40 -10.54
N PHE A 233 -9.17 13.44 -11.35
CA PHE A 233 -10.07 14.59 -11.36
C PHE A 233 -11.52 14.20 -11.62
N GLU A 234 -11.72 13.20 -12.45
CA GLU A 234 -13.03 12.67 -12.83
C GLU A 234 -13.67 11.91 -11.65
N ALA A 235 -12.88 11.24 -10.81
CA ALA A 235 -13.40 10.66 -9.56
C ALA A 235 -13.86 11.75 -8.58
N LEU A 236 -13.14 12.89 -8.54
CA LEU A 236 -13.56 14.04 -7.74
C LEU A 236 -14.87 14.67 -8.28
N ASP A 237 -15.04 14.74 -9.59
CA ASP A 237 -16.29 15.19 -10.21
C ASP A 237 -17.45 14.25 -9.86
N ALA A 238 -17.26 12.94 -10.01
CA ALA A 238 -18.25 11.93 -9.65
C ALA A 238 -18.65 12.04 -8.17
N TRP A 239 -17.69 12.27 -7.28
CA TRP A 239 -17.95 12.54 -5.86
C TRP A 239 -18.76 13.83 -5.65
N ALA A 240 -18.50 14.87 -6.44
CA ALA A 240 -19.26 16.11 -6.38
C ALA A 240 -20.72 15.91 -6.81
N GLU A 241 -20.96 15.10 -7.84
CA GLU A 241 -22.29 14.76 -8.35
C GLU A 241 -23.07 13.81 -7.43
N GLY A 242 -22.40 12.84 -6.81
CA GLY A 242 -23.02 11.85 -5.92
C GLY A 242 -23.57 12.42 -4.60
N GLY A 243 -23.34 13.71 -4.32
CA GLY A 243 -23.89 14.37 -3.14
C GLY A 243 -25.40 14.64 -3.24
N LYS A 244 -26.03 14.95 -2.09
CA LYS A 244 -27.37 15.54 -2.03
C LYS A 244 -27.38 16.85 -2.84
N ALA A 245 -28.51 17.19 -3.47
CA ALA A 245 -28.63 18.39 -4.30
C ALA A 245 -28.11 19.67 -3.61
N SER A 246 -28.35 19.79 -2.30
CA SER A 246 -27.86 20.91 -1.47
C SER A 246 -26.34 20.98 -1.31
N ASP A 247 -25.62 19.87 -1.45
CA ASP A 247 -24.17 19.79 -1.32
C ASP A 247 -23.43 19.83 -2.67
N ARG A 248 -24.08 19.45 -3.77
CA ARG A 248 -23.44 19.36 -5.11
C ARG A 248 -22.73 20.64 -5.51
N THR A 249 -23.40 21.78 -5.41
CA THR A 249 -22.81 23.09 -5.77
C THR A 249 -21.53 23.38 -4.96
N ARG A 250 -21.56 23.11 -3.64
CA ARG A 250 -20.37 23.28 -2.79
C ARG A 250 -19.24 22.35 -3.20
N ARG A 251 -19.55 21.07 -3.44
CA ARG A 251 -18.56 20.07 -3.85
C ARG A 251 -17.94 20.40 -5.21
N ARG A 252 -18.75 20.77 -6.21
CA ARG A 252 -18.26 21.23 -7.53
C ARG A 252 -17.29 22.40 -7.39
N GLN A 253 -17.70 23.43 -6.64
CA GLN A 253 -16.84 24.60 -6.41
C GLN A 253 -15.49 24.24 -5.77
N GLN A 254 -15.49 23.23 -4.89
CA GLN A 254 -14.29 22.72 -4.25
C GLN A 254 -13.40 21.94 -5.21
N VAL A 255 -13.98 21.08 -6.05
CA VAL A 255 -13.25 20.36 -7.10
C VAL A 255 -12.63 21.34 -8.10
N GLU A 256 -13.39 22.35 -8.55
CA GLU A 256 -12.88 23.40 -9.44
C GLU A 256 -11.71 24.18 -8.82
N ALA A 257 -11.80 24.52 -7.53
CA ALA A 257 -10.71 25.17 -6.81
C ALA A 257 -9.46 24.29 -6.75
N PHE A 258 -9.60 22.98 -6.57
CA PHE A 258 -8.48 22.03 -6.53
C PHE A 258 -7.83 21.81 -7.90
N LYS A 259 -8.66 21.75 -8.96
CA LYS A 259 -8.21 21.58 -10.36
C LYS A 259 -7.50 22.81 -10.91
N SER A 260 -7.87 24.01 -10.42
CA SER A 260 -7.33 25.27 -10.89
C SER A 260 -5.81 25.27 -11.05
N SER A 261 -5.34 25.90 -12.13
CA SER A 261 -3.93 26.18 -12.37
C SER A 261 -3.30 26.98 -11.23
N ASP A 262 -4.07 27.86 -10.58
CA ASP A 262 -3.63 28.64 -9.43
C ASP A 262 -3.25 27.75 -8.25
N PHE A 263 -3.90 26.58 -8.09
CA PHE A 263 -3.55 25.62 -7.05
C PHE A 263 -2.29 24.85 -7.43
N GLY A 264 -2.22 24.33 -8.67
CA GLY A 264 -1.02 23.71 -9.21
C GLY A 264 -0.72 22.31 -8.65
N SER A 265 0.17 21.58 -9.34
CA SER A 265 0.45 20.16 -9.05
C SER A 265 1.12 19.93 -7.70
N VAL A 266 2.10 20.76 -7.32
CA VAL A 266 2.84 20.63 -6.05
C VAL A 266 1.90 20.75 -4.84
N ARG A 267 0.99 21.73 -4.85
CA ARG A 267 0.00 21.90 -3.77
C ARG A 267 -0.96 20.72 -3.72
N ARG A 268 -1.43 20.23 -4.87
CA ARG A 268 -2.28 19.02 -4.95
C ARG A 268 -1.60 17.78 -4.35
N ALA A 269 -0.31 17.60 -4.59
CA ALA A 269 0.45 16.46 -4.04
C ALA A 269 0.59 16.51 -2.51
N CYS A 270 0.55 17.71 -1.91
CA CYS A 270 0.77 17.94 -0.47
C CYS A 270 -0.53 18.24 0.30
N PHE A 271 -1.65 18.43 -0.38
CA PHE A 271 -2.90 18.87 0.23
C PHE A 271 -3.55 17.76 1.08
N ASN A 272 -4.08 18.11 2.26
CA ASN A 272 -4.85 17.15 3.04
C ASN A 272 -6.23 16.94 2.40
N MET A 273 -6.40 15.87 1.61
CA MET A 273 -7.65 15.62 0.88
C MET A 273 -8.86 15.42 1.82
N LYS A 274 -8.66 14.95 3.06
CA LYS A 274 -9.77 14.66 3.98
C LYS A 274 -10.23 15.91 4.75
N VAL A 275 -9.28 16.70 5.26
CA VAL A 275 -9.54 17.80 6.21
C VAL A 275 -9.29 19.18 5.62
N GLY A 276 -8.55 19.27 4.52
CA GLY A 276 -8.17 20.53 3.88
C GLY A 276 -7.10 21.30 4.64
N PHE A 277 -7.00 22.60 4.37
CA PHE A 277 -5.99 23.47 4.99
C PHE A 277 -6.08 23.52 6.50
N GLU A 278 -7.25 23.23 7.09
CA GLU A 278 -7.39 23.19 8.53
C GLU A 278 -6.41 22.22 9.19
N LYS A 279 -5.98 21.14 8.53
CA LYS A 279 -5.00 20.22 9.12
C LYS A 279 -3.56 20.73 9.01
N ASP A 280 -3.31 21.66 8.11
CA ASP A 280 -1.98 22.12 7.71
C ASP A 280 -1.55 23.40 8.43
N VAL A 281 -2.42 23.97 9.26
CA VAL A 281 -2.07 25.10 10.12
C VAL A 281 -1.60 24.64 11.50
N ALA A 282 -0.91 25.54 12.19
CA ALA A 282 -0.43 25.34 13.54
C ALA A 282 -1.57 24.88 14.48
N GLN A 283 -1.24 24.05 15.47
CA GLN A 283 -2.23 23.42 16.35
C GLN A 283 -3.07 24.46 17.09
N GLU A 284 -2.45 25.57 17.49
CA GLU A 284 -3.09 26.70 18.17
C GLU A 284 -4.17 27.34 17.29
N VAL A 285 -3.86 27.54 15.99
CA VAL A 285 -4.81 28.08 15.02
C VAL A 285 -5.97 27.11 14.80
N ARG A 286 -5.69 25.79 14.75
CA ARG A 286 -6.75 24.77 14.67
C ARG A 286 -7.66 24.79 15.88
N ASP A 287 -7.09 24.88 17.07
CA ASP A 287 -7.84 24.90 18.32
C ASP A 287 -8.71 26.14 18.41
N GLU A 288 -8.18 27.30 18.01
CA GLU A 288 -8.95 28.53 17.90
C GLU A 288 -10.13 28.39 16.90
N LEU A 289 -9.88 27.84 15.71
CA LEU A 289 -10.94 27.59 14.71
C LEU A 289 -12.00 26.62 15.24
N SER A 290 -11.59 25.57 15.95
CA SER A 290 -12.48 24.60 16.59
C SER A 290 -13.33 25.25 17.68
N GLN A 291 -12.75 26.09 18.54
CA GLN A 291 -13.47 26.85 19.57
C GLN A 291 -14.47 27.83 18.96
N ARG A 292 -14.08 28.59 17.94
CA ARG A 292 -14.97 29.52 17.21
C ARG A 292 -16.18 28.79 16.63
N ARG A 293 -15.98 27.59 16.06
CA ARG A 293 -17.08 26.73 15.57
C ARG A 293 -18.02 26.28 16.69
N LYS A 294 -17.46 25.81 17.81
CA LYS A 294 -18.25 25.42 18.98
C LYS A 294 -19.06 26.58 19.53
N ALA A 295 -18.49 27.79 19.58
CA ALA A 295 -19.18 29.00 20.00
C ALA A 295 -20.33 29.38 19.05
N GLN A 296 -20.11 29.28 17.74
CA GLN A 296 -21.14 29.55 16.73
C GLN A 296 -22.28 28.53 16.74
N TYR A 297 -21.97 27.26 17.08
CA TYR A 297 -22.94 26.18 17.11
C TYR A 297 -23.64 26.01 18.45
N LYS A 298 -23.34 26.81 19.50
CA LYS A 298 -24.17 26.82 20.71
C LYS A 298 -25.58 27.21 20.27
N PRO A 299 -26.56 26.28 20.23
CA PRO A 299 -27.90 26.63 19.84
C PRO A 299 -28.32 27.71 20.83
N LYS A 300 -28.78 28.87 20.35
CA LYS A 300 -29.51 29.80 21.19
C LYS A 300 -30.64 28.96 21.77
N ARG A 301 -30.48 28.44 22.99
CA ARG A 301 -31.56 27.90 23.79
C ARG A 301 -32.47 29.10 23.95
N GLN A 302 -33.39 29.27 23.01
CA GLN A 302 -34.49 30.18 23.22
C GLN A 302 -35.13 29.68 24.51
N PRO A 303 -35.20 30.50 25.57
CA PRO A 303 -35.98 30.12 26.73
C PRO A 303 -37.34 29.68 26.19
N ARG A 304 -37.81 28.51 26.65
CA ARG A 304 -39.08 27.89 26.27
C ARG A 304 -40.20 28.84 26.71
N GLN A 305 -40.40 29.95 26.00
CA GLN A 305 -41.53 30.84 26.20
C GLN A 305 -42.70 30.16 25.52
N LEU A 306 -43.62 29.67 26.35
CA LEU A 306 -44.93 29.17 25.97
C LEU A 306 -45.69 30.33 25.29
N LEU A 307 -45.61 30.44 23.97
CA LEU A 307 -46.42 31.38 23.20
C LEU A 307 -47.14 30.67 22.03
N PRO A 308 -48.29 31.22 21.61
CA PRO A 308 -49.32 30.47 20.88
C PRO A 308 -48.94 30.15 19.44
N ARG A 309 -49.46 29.02 18.96
CA ARG A 309 -49.36 28.50 17.59
C ARG A 309 -49.83 29.55 16.57
N ASN A 310 -48.90 30.11 15.81
CA ASN A 310 -49.17 30.65 14.48
C ASN A 310 -48.33 29.89 13.44
N PRO A 311 -48.86 29.60 12.25
CA PRO A 311 -48.18 28.79 11.24
C PRO A 311 -47.01 29.55 10.58
N PRO A 312 -45.91 28.86 10.24
CA PRO A 312 -44.67 29.50 9.84
C PRO A 312 -44.71 29.96 8.38
N THR A 313 -44.50 31.24 8.16
CA THR A 313 -44.08 31.78 6.85
C THR A 313 -42.64 31.36 6.57
N SER A 314 -42.39 30.95 5.32
CA SER A 314 -41.14 30.42 4.80
C SER A 314 -39.95 31.34 5.11
N HIS A 315 -39.08 30.93 6.05
CA HIS A 315 -37.83 31.61 6.32
C HIS A 315 -36.87 31.47 5.13
N ARG A 316 -36.68 32.58 4.42
CA ARG A 316 -35.53 32.82 3.53
C ARG A 316 -34.23 32.56 4.30
N GLY A 317 -33.32 31.83 3.67
CA GLY A 317 -32.09 31.34 4.25
C GLY A 317 -31.29 32.44 4.95
N ILE A 318 -31.07 32.24 6.25
CA ILE A 318 -30.11 33.02 7.03
C ILE A 318 -28.74 32.79 6.39
N ALA A 319 -28.25 33.79 5.67
CA ALA A 319 -26.88 33.84 5.20
C ALA A 319 -25.98 33.71 6.43
N ARG A 320 -25.31 32.54 6.56
CA ARG A 320 -24.33 32.34 7.62
C ARG A 320 -23.26 33.42 7.47
N PRO A 321 -22.91 34.16 8.53
CA PRO A 321 -21.82 35.13 8.45
C PRO A 321 -20.60 34.42 7.91
N ALA A 322 -20.01 34.97 6.85
CA ALA A 322 -18.74 34.50 6.30
C ALA A 322 -17.72 34.60 7.43
N VAL A 323 -17.43 33.49 8.09
CA VAL A 323 -16.31 33.40 9.02
C VAL A 323 -15.09 33.84 8.21
N ARG A 324 -14.37 34.85 8.69
CA ARG A 324 -13.08 35.24 8.12
C ARG A 324 -12.14 34.07 8.38
N TRP A 325 -12.05 33.16 7.41
CA TRP A 325 -11.28 31.93 7.50
C TRP A 325 -9.78 32.23 7.31
N LEU A 326 -8.96 31.26 7.73
CA LEU A 326 -7.50 31.21 7.70
C LEU A 326 -6.82 32.33 6.90
N LYS A 327 -6.04 33.16 7.59
CA LYS A 327 -5.21 34.15 6.93
C LYS A 327 -4.14 33.42 6.11
N GLU A 328 -3.72 34.04 5.02
CA GLU A 328 -2.66 33.48 4.16
C GLU A 328 -1.37 33.19 4.93
N THR A 329 -1.02 34.09 5.86
CA THR A 329 0.15 33.98 6.73
C THR A 329 0.09 32.80 7.70
N GLU A 330 -1.10 32.24 7.92
CA GLU A 330 -1.29 31.06 8.79
C GLU A 330 -1.12 29.75 8.02
N LEU A 331 -1.05 29.81 6.67
CA LEU A 331 -0.80 28.65 5.83
C LEU A 331 0.70 28.40 5.64
N PRO A 332 1.12 27.13 5.50
CA PRO A 332 2.46 26.80 5.05
C PRO A 332 2.83 27.49 3.73
N ALA A 333 4.11 27.81 3.55
CA ALA A 333 4.62 28.55 2.39
C ALA A 333 4.18 27.95 1.04
N VAL A 334 4.09 26.61 0.94
CA VAL A 334 3.62 25.93 -0.27
C VAL A 334 2.19 26.33 -0.67
N PHE A 335 1.35 26.73 0.28
CA PHE A 335 -0.04 27.16 0.03
C PHE A 335 -0.21 28.69 0.01
N GLN A 336 0.86 29.45 0.23
CA GLN A 336 0.85 30.91 0.06
C GLN A 336 0.89 31.29 -1.43
N GLY A 337 0.55 32.55 -1.74
CA GLY A 337 0.48 33.11 -3.09
C GLY A 337 -0.77 32.71 -3.88
N MET A 338 -1.78 32.12 -3.21
CA MET A 338 -3.05 31.81 -3.86
C MET A 338 -3.84 33.10 -4.07
N ARG A 339 -3.81 33.63 -5.31
CA ARG A 339 -4.45 34.91 -5.69
C ARG A 339 -5.96 34.93 -5.42
N ASN A 340 -6.62 33.77 -5.46
CA ASN A 340 -8.05 33.65 -5.31
C ASN A 340 -8.45 33.22 -3.87
N GLU A 341 -8.81 34.19 -3.03
CA GLU A 341 -9.29 33.94 -1.67
C GLU A 341 -10.53 33.03 -1.64
N ALA A 342 -11.41 33.11 -2.65
CA ALA A 342 -12.58 32.25 -2.72
C ALA A 342 -12.18 30.77 -2.92
N PHE A 343 -11.11 30.48 -3.66
CA PHE A 343 -10.58 29.12 -3.80
C PHE A 343 -10.01 28.60 -2.49
N ARG A 344 -9.23 29.43 -1.79
CA ARG A 344 -8.72 29.08 -0.46
C ARG A 344 -9.86 28.69 0.47
N ASN A 345 -10.90 29.51 0.52
CA ASN A 345 -12.06 29.29 1.39
C ASN A 345 -12.83 28.00 1.07
N ARG A 346 -12.86 27.58 -0.19
CA ARG A 346 -13.51 26.32 -0.62
C ARG A 346 -12.74 25.07 -0.19
N LEU A 347 -11.42 25.17 -0.08
CA LEU A 347 -10.53 24.05 0.25
C LEU A 347 -10.21 23.92 1.75
N ASN A 348 -10.70 24.83 2.60
CA ASN A 348 -10.44 24.78 4.04
C ASN A 348 -10.82 23.46 4.72
N ARG A 349 -11.90 22.80 4.27
CA ARG A 349 -12.48 21.61 4.92
C ARG A 349 -12.16 20.27 4.24
N GLY A 350 -11.40 20.29 3.15
CA GLY A 350 -11.11 19.08 2.37
C GLY A 350 -12.39 18.39 1.86
N PHE A 351 -12.22 17.24 1.24
CA PHE A 351 -13.26 16.44 0.60
C PHE A 351 -13.96 15.48 1.58
N GLY A 352 -13.52 15.43 2.84
CA GLY A 352 -14.02 14.52 3.86
C GLY A 352 -13.44 13.11 3.74
N THR A 353 -13.72 12.26 4.73
CA THR A 353 -13.18 10.89 4.82
C THR A 353 -13.78 9.94 3.78
N ALA A 354 -14.99 10.23 3.29
CA ALA A 354 -15.67 9.41 2.29
C ALA A 354 -14.94 9.40 0.93
N ILE A 355 -14.03 10.34 0.67
CA ILE A 355 -13.27 10.34 -0.58
C ILE A 355 -12.38 9.09 -0.72
N ALA A 356 -11.96 8.50 0.41
CA ALA A 356 -11.20 7.25 0.44
C ALA A 356 -12.01 6.04 -0.07
N THR A 357 -13.34 6.14 -0.13
CA THR A 357 -14.17 5.03 -0.65
C THR A 357 -14.29 5.07 -2.17
N LEU A 358 -13.80 6.12 -2.84
CA LEU A 358 -13.84 6.22 -4.30
C LEU A 358 -12.93 5.22 -5.02
N PHE A 359 -12.03 4.55 -4.29
CA PHE A 359 -11.26 3.43 -4.84
C PHE A 359 -12.11 2.15 -4.98
N ARG A 360 -13.26 2.05 -4.29
CA ARG A 360 -14.07 0.82 -4.26
C ARG A 360 -14.90 0.64 -5.52
N GLU A 361 -14.86 -0.57 -6.07
CA GLU A 361 -15.67 -0.98 -7.24
C GLU A 361 -17.19 -0.93 -6.97
N ASP A 362 -17.64 -1.23 -5.74
CA ASP A 362 -19.06 -1.27 -5.36
C ASP A 362 -19.78 0.08 -5.31
N SER A 363 -19.08 1.20 -5.51
CA SER A 363 -19.79 2.45 -5.69
C SER A 363 -20.44 2.42 -7.06
N ASP A 364 -21.73 2.75 -7.19
CA ASP A 364 -22.46 2.99 -8.47
C ASP A 364 -21.76 4.00 -9.42
N SER A 365 -20.55 4.45 -9.09
CA SER A 365 -19.69 5.26 -9.91
C SER A 365 -19.06 4.42 -11.02
N LYS A 366 -19.41 4.76 -12.26
CA LYS A 366 -18.81 4.28 -13.50
C LYS A 366 -17.34 4.76 -13.66
N ILE A 367 -16.52 4.60 -12.62
CA ILE A 367 -15.08 4.93 -12.69
C ILE A 367 -14.41 3.72 -13.35
N ASP A 368 -14.39 3.78 -14.67
CA ASP A 368 -13.67 2.85 -15.55
C ASP A 368 -12.17 2.89 -15.22
N ASP A 369 -11.50 1.74 -15.30
CA ASP A 369 -10.05 1.59 -15.09
C ASP A 369 -9.24 2.56 -15.96
N VAL A 370 -9.79 2.92 -17.11
CA VAL A 370 -9.27 3.93 -18.04
C VAL A 370 -8.91 5.24 -17.31
N TRP A 371 -9.63 5.63 -16.25
CA TRP A 371 -9.43 6.91 -15.59
C TRP A 371 -8.19 6.93 -14.71
N PHE A 372 -7.92 5.82 -14.01
CA PHE A 372 -6.72 5.71 -13.18
C PHE A 372 -5.47 5.72 -14.05
N HIS A 373 -5.49 4.97 -15.16
CA HIS A 373 -4.35 4.94 -16.08
C HIS A 373 -4.10 6.30 -16.73
N ARG A 374 -5.14 7.07 -17.11
CA ARG A 374 -4.97 8.43 -17.65
C ARG A 374 -4.23 9.39 -16.72
N VAL A 375 -4.42 9.29 -15.40
CA VAL A 375 -3.70 10.13 -14.41
C VAL A 375 -2.21 9.81 -14.42
N PHE A 376 -1.86 8.53 -14.56
CA PHE A 376 -0.47 8.13 -14.70
C PHE A 376 0.05 8.50 -16.09
N ASP A 377 -0.70 8.26 -17.16
CA ASP A 377 -0.29 8.52 -18.55
C ASP A 377 0.09 9.98 -18.82
N GLY A 378 -0.54 10.93 -18.14
CA GLY A 378 -0.24 12.35 -18.26
C GLY A 378 0.86 12.89 -17.32
N ASP A 379 1.37 12.09 -16.38
CA ASP A 379 2.33 12.51 -15.35
C ASP A 379 3.52 11.52 -15.28
N PRO A 380 4.63 11.79 -16.01
CA PRO A 380 5.80 10.92 -16.03
C PRO A 380 6.37 10.60 -14.64
N ALA A 381 6.26 11.53 -13.68
CA ALA A 381 6.71 11.29 -12.32
C ALA A 381 5.79 10.29 -11.60
N ALA A 382 4.47 10.38 -11.84
CA ALA A 382 3.51 9.40 -11.35
C ALA A 382 3.72 8.03 -12.02
N GLN A 383 4.01 7.95 -13.33
CA GLN A 383 4.33 6.67 -13.99
C GLN A 383 5.60 6.03 -13.41
N ALA A 384 6.68 6.79 -13.28
CA ALA A 384 7.93 6.28 -12.72
C ALA A 384 7.73 5.82 -11.27
N TRP A 385 6.92 6.54 -10.50
CA TRP A 385 6.55 6.15 -9.14
C TRP A 385 5.71 4.87 -9.11
N ARG A 386 4.68 4.77 -9.97
CA ARG A 386 3.82 3.59 -10.12
C ARG A 386 4.67 2.38 -10.48
N LYS A 387 5.55 2.52 -11.48
CA LYS A 387 6.46 1.48 -11.92
C LYS A 387 7.30 0.94 -10.76
N ARG A 388 7.93 1.82 -9.96
CA ARG A 388 8.70 1.41 -8.77
C ARG A 388 7.86 0.68 -7.72
N LEU A 389 6.63 1.15 -7.48
CA LEU A 389 5.71 0.52 -6.53
C LEU A 389 5.33 -0.89 -7.00
N VAL A 390 4.94 -1.01 -8.27
CA VAL A 390 4.54 -2.27 -8.91
C VAL A 390 5.73 -3.24 -8.97
N GLU A 391 6.91 -2.78 -9.38
CA GLU A 391 8.15 -3.57 -9.36
C GLU A 391 8.51 -4.03 -7.95
N SER A 392 8.33 -3.19 -6.93
CA SER A 392 8.60 -3.57 -5.55
C SER A 392 7.60 -4.60 -5.01
N LEU A 393 6.35 -4.59 -5.49
CA LEU A 393 5.33 -5.57 -5.09
C LEU A 393 5.56 -6.91 -5.80
N TRP A 394 5.83 -6.88 -7.12
CA TRP A 394 6.07 -8.09 -7.91
C TRP A 394 7.45 -8.71 -7.70
N SER A 395 8.39 -8.03 -7.03
CA SER A 395 9.65 -8.65 -6.65
C SER A 395 9.51 -9.63 -5.49
N VAL A 396 8.38 -9.61 -4.78
CA VAL A 396 8.15 -10.36 -3.53
C VAL A 396 6.97 -11.31 -3.58
N LEU A 397 6.00 -11.03 -4.47
CA LEU A 397 5.08 -12.02 -5.02
C LEU A 397 5.88 -12.97 -5.91
#